data_AF-U1QV12-F1
#
_entry.id   AF-U1QV12-F1
#
_cell.length_a   1.000
_cell.length_b   1.000
_cell.length_c   1.000
_cell.angle_alpha   90.00
_cell.angle_beta   90.00
_cell.angle_gamma   90.00
#
_symmetry.space_group_name_H-M   'P 1'
#
loop_
_entity.id
_entity.type
_entity.pdbx_description
1 polymer ?
#
loop_
_entity_poly.entity_id
_entity_poly.type
_entity_poly.pdbx_seq_one_letter_code
_entity_poly.pdbx_strand_id
1 'polypeptide(L)'
;MTGEGYAPSNFKCISYGGGGPVHTAGYTSGLGFDEVLIPEWAAAFSAFGCGAADFEYRYDQTTNIDIDADVPRSEAAATAGDN
;
A
#
# COMPACT_ATOMS: atom_id res chain seq x y z
N MET A 1 2.28 -10.52 2.46
CA MET A 1 2.41 -11.53 1.39
C MET A 1 1.45 -12.68 1.63
N THR A 2 1.64 -13.50 2.65
CA THR A 2 0.74 -14.64 2.95
C THR A 2 -0.68 -14.21 3.34
N GLY A 3 -0.84 -13.08 4.02
CA GLY A 3 -2.14 -12.48 4.32
C GLY A 3 -2.92 -11.99 3.09
N GLU A 4 -2.22 -11.75 1.97
CA GLU A 4 -2.81 -11.32 0.70
C GLU A 4 -2.94 -12.49 -0.29
N GLY A 5 -2.61 -13.73 0.12
CA GLY A 5 -2.70 -14.93 -0.71
C GLY A 5 -1.52 -15.18 -1.67
N TYR A 6 -0.42 -14.44 -1.56
CA TYR A 6 0.74 -14.57 -2.46
C TYR A 6 1.95 -15.25 -1.81
N ALA A 7 2.73 -15.97 -2.62
CA ALA A 7 4.01 -16.55 -2.24
C ALA A 7 5.15 -15.52 -2.42
N PRO A 8 6.26 -15.61 -1.67
CA PRO A 8 7.41 -14.71 -1.85
C PRO A 8 8.00 -14.77 -3.27
N SER A 9 7.92 -15.93 -3.93
CA SER A 9 8.37 -16.12 -5.32
C SER A 9 7.56 -15.30 -6.34
N ASN A 10 6.42 -14.74 -5.96
CA ASN A 10 5.68 -13.79 -6.78
C ASN A 10 6.31 -12.39 -6.79
N PHE A 11 7.35 -12.13 -5.98
CA PHE A 11 7.90 -10.79 -5.78
C PHE A 11 9.42 -10.76 -5.86
N LYS A 12 9.91 -9.57 -6.18
CA LYS A 12 11.28 -9.14 -5.89
C LYS A 12 11.28 -8.38 -4.56
N CYS A 13 12.25 -8.65 -3.70
CA CYS A 13 12.41 -7.95 -2.42
C CYS A 13 13.30 -6.72 -2.62
N ILE A 14 12.86 -5.55 -2.19
CA ILE A 14 13.71 -4.35 -2.09
C ILE A 14 14.06 -4.16 -0.62
N SER A 15 15.35 -4.19 -0.30
CA SER A 15 15.87 -3.93 1.04
C SER A 15 16.49 -2.56 1.13
N TYR A 16 15.99 -1.72 2.05
CA TYR A 16 16.44 -0.35 2.24
C TYR A 16 16.44 0.06 3.73
N GLY A 17 16.77 1.33 4.00
CA GLY A 17 16.93 1.88 5.34
C GLY A 17 18.35 1.70 5.88
N GLY A 18 18.67 2.36 7.00
CA GLY A 18 20.04 2.37 7.53
C GLY A 18 20.56 0.99 7.94
N GLY A 19 19.69 0.10 8.43
CA GLY A 19 20.05 -1.26 8.86
C GLY A 19 19.58 -2.38 7.94
N GLY A 20 18.75 -2.09 6.92
CA GLY A 20 18.16 -3.11 6.04
C GLY A 20 19.23 -3.94 5.30
N PRO A 21 20.17 -3.30 4.57
CA PRO A 21 21.23 -4.00 3.84
C PRO A 21 22.08 -4.91 4.74
N VAL A 22 22.33 -4.52 5.99
CA VAL A 22 23.15 -5.27 6.95
C VAL A 22 22.55 -6.65 7.29
N HIS A 23 21.21 -6.75 7.32
CA HIS A 23 20.51 -7.97 7.73
C HIS A 23 19.79 -8.69 6.58
N THR A 24 19.93 -8.20 5.34
CA THR A 24 19.14 -8.66 4.19
C THR A 24 19.28 -10.15 3.95
N ALA A 25 20.51 -10.65 3.86
CA ALA A 25 20.76 -12.07 3.64
C ALA A 25 20.13 -12.96 4.73
N GLY A 26 20.02 -12.47 5.96
CA GLY A 26 19.42 -13.22 7.07
C GLY A 26 17.91 -13.36 6.91
N TYR A 27 17.20 -12.25 6.72
CA TYR A 27 15.74 -12.30 6.67
C TYR A 27 15.18 -12.75 5.32
N THR A 28 15.95 -12.70 4.22
CA THR A 28 15.51 -13.23 2.90
C THR A 28 15.84 -14.70 2.70
N SER A 29 16.70 -15.28 3.55
CA SER A 29 17.15 -16.66 3.41
C SER A 29 16.00 -17.65 3.43
N GLY A 30 15.95 -18.54 2.43
CA GLY A 30 14.95 -19.61 2.34
C GLY A 30 13.52 -19.15 2.04
N LEU A 31 13.25 -17.84 1.89
CA LEU A 31 11.91 -17.34 1.57
C LEU A 31 11.54 -17.53 0.09
N GLY A 32 12.53 -17.61 -0.80
CA GLY A 32 12.31 -17.89 -2.22
C GLY A 32 11.78 -16.70 -3.02
N PHE A 33 12.22 -15.48 -2.71
CA PHE A 33 12.03 -14.33 -3.61
C PHE A 33 12.67 -14.58 -4.97
N ASP A 34 12.09 -14.01 -6.04
CA ASP A 34 12.67 -14.06 -7.39
C ASP A 34 14.02 -13.33 -7.44
N GLU A 35 14.12 -12.19 -6.75
CA GLU A 35 15.33 -11.39 -6.65
C GLU A 35 15.33 -10.55 -5.38
N VAL A 36 16.51 -10.19 -4.88
CA VAL A 36 16.68 -9.24 -3.78
C VAL A 36 17.54 -8.07 -4.26
N LEU A 37 16.96 -6.87 -4.20
CA LEU A 37 17.56 -5.62 -4.68
C LEU A 37 17.93 -4.72 -3.49
N ILE A 38 19.15 -4.19 -3.51
CA ILE A 38 19.66 -3.24 -2.51
C ILE A 38 20.14 -1.98 -3.25
N PRO A 39 19.41 -0.86 -3.18
CA PRO A 39 19.88 0.40 -3.75
C PRO A 39 21.13 0.91 -3.01
N GLU A 40 22.08 1.50 -3.73
CA GLU A 40 23.30 2.07 -3.12
C GLU A 40 22.97 3.17 -2.08
N TRP A 41 21.90 3.91 -2.33
CA TRP A 41 21.35 4.95 -1.45
C TRP A 41 20.26 4.43 -0.51
N ALA A 42 20.29 3.13 -0.16
CA ALA A 42 19.32 2.48 0.73
C ALA A 42 19.01 3.28 2.01
N ALA A 43 20.01 3.89 2.65
CA ALA A 43 19.83 4.69 3.86
C ALA A 43 18.92 5.93 3.64
N ALA A 44 18.91 6.49 2.43
CA ALA A 44 18.12 7.67 2.07
C ALA A 44 16.81 7.32 1.35
N PHE A 45 16.45 6.04 1.24
CA PHE A 45 15.34 5.59 0.40
C PHE A 45 13.98 6.21 0.79
N SER A 46 13.74 6.43 2.09
CA SER A 46 12.52 7.11 2.55
C SER A 46 12.48 8.59 2.14
N ALA A 47 13.61 9.30 2.19
CA ALA A 47 13.67 10.69 1.76
C ALA A 47 13.48 10.81 0.24
N PHE A 48 14.03 9.86 -0.53
CA PHE A 48 13.75 9.73 -1.95
C PHE A 48 12.25 9.56 -2.22
N GLY A 49 11.54 8.72 -1.46
CA GLY A 49 10.09 8.55 -1.58
C GLY A 49 9.32 9.86 -1.41
N CYS A 50 9.67 10.68 -0.42
CA CYS A 50 9.09 12.01 -0.24
C CYS A 50 9.37 12.95 -1.43
N GLY A 51 10.59 12.89 -1.98
CA GLY A 51 10.98 13.72 -3.12
C GLY A 51 10.38 13.28 -4.46
N ALA A 52 10.00 12.00 -4.58
CA ALA A 52 9.38 11.43 -5.77
C ALA A 52 7.84 11.43 -5.73
N ALA A 53 7.25 11.81 -4.60
CA ALA A 53 5.81 11.84 -4.43
C ALA A 53 5.17 12.99 -5.24
N ASP A 54 3.99 12.73 -5.79
CA ASP A 54 3.19 13.76 -6.44
C ASP A 54 2.72 14.79 -5.41
N PHE A 55 2.67 16.05 -5.83
CA PHE A 55 2.08 17.11 -5.03
C PHE A 55 0.56 17.07 -5.17
N GLU A 56 -0.09 16.32 -4.28
CA GLU A 56 -1.52 16.02 -4.34
C GLU A 56 -2.26 16.40 -3.05
N TYR A 57 -3.51 16.88 -3.22
CA TYR A 57 -4.46 17.06 -2.11
C TYR A 57 -5.70 16.21 -2.36
N ARG A 58 -6.13 15.49 -1.33
CA ARG A 58 -7.35 14.66 -1.35
C ARG A 58 -8.27 15.08 -0.20
N TYR A 59 -9.54 15.27 -0.51
CA TYR A 59 -10.59 15.56 0.47
C TYR A 59 -11.63 14.45 0.43
N ASP A 60 -12.04 13.98 1.61
CA ASP A 60 -13.07 12.95 1.77
C ASP A 60 -14.14 13.45 2.75
N GLN A 61 -15.41 13.14 2.46
CA GLN A 61 -16.54 13.41 3.34
C GLN A 61 -17.38 12.14 3.51
N THR A 62 -17.62 11.74 4.75
CA THR A 62 -18.50 10.61 5.07
C THR A 62 -19.94 11.00 4.83
N THR A 63 -20.70 10.11 4.20
CA THR A 63 -22.15 10.20 4.05
C THR A 63 -22.77 8.87 4.40
N ASN A 64 -24.00 8.90 4.92
CA ASN A 64 -24.82 7.71 5.08
C ASN A 64 -25.77 7.65 3.89
N ILE A 65 -25.81 6.51 3.20
CA ILE A 65 -26.72 6.27 2.08
C ILE A 65 -27.47 5.00 2.42
N ASP A 66 -28.77 5.13 2.65
CA ASP A 66 -29.63 3.98 2.92
C ASP A 66 -29.95 3.27 1.61
N ILE A 67 -29.51 2.01 1.48
CA ILE A 67 -29.75 1.18 0.31
C ILE A 67 -30.78 0.10 0.69
N ASP A 68 -31.99 0.23 0.17
CA ASP A 68 -33.06 -0.78 0.26
C ASP A 68 -33.34 -1.39 -1.12
N ALA A 69 -33.77 -2.65 -1.16
CA ALA A 69 -34.07 -3.40 -2.39
C ALA A 69 -35.26 -2.81 -3.16
N ASP A 70 -36.20 -2.19 -2.45
CA ASP A 70 -37.43 -1.61 -3.02
C ASP A 70 -37.28 -0.12 -3.39
N VAL A 71 -36.15 0.51 -3.02
CA VAL A 71 -35.92 1.94 -3.25
C VAL A 71 -35.06 2.15 -4.49
N PRO A 72 -35.52 2.92 -5.50
CA PRO A 72 -34.71 3.23 -6.66
C PRO A 72 -33.48 4.05 -6.26
N ARG A 73 -32.33 3.78 -6.91
CA ARG A 73 -31.03 4.42 -6.58
C ARG A 73 -31.05 5.95 -6.52
N SER A 74 -31.94 6.61 -7.26
CA SER A 74 -32.11 8.06 -7.24
C SER A 74 -32.66 8.58 -5.91
N GLU A 75 -33.50 7.80 -5.23
CA GLU A 75 -34.09 8.15 -3.93
C GLU A 75 -33.16 7.77 -2.79
N ALA A 76 -32.46 6.63 -2.88
CA ALA A 76 -31.39 6.28 -1.95
C ALA A 76 -30.29 7.35 -1.90
N ALA A 77 -29.87 7.89 -3.05
CA ALA A 77 -28.87 8.96 -3.11
C ALA A 77 -29.29 10.26 -2.41
N ALA A 78 -30.59 10.50 -2.21
CA ALA A 78 -31.07 11.69 -1.50
C ALA A 78 -30.81 11.62 0.01
N THR A 79 -30.61 10.43 0.57
CA THR A 79 -30.25 10.24 2.00
C THR A 79 -28.79 10.62 2.29
N ALA A 80 -27.96 10.78 1.24
CA ALA A 80 -26.55 11.13 1.36
C ALA A 80 -26.34 12.51 2.00
N GLY A 81 -26.10 12.55 3.31
CA GLY A 81 -25.78 13.77 4.06
C GLY A 81 -26.90 14.31 4.95
N ASP A 82 -28.02 13.60 5.07
CA ASP A 82 -28.97 13.83 6.15
C ASP A 82 -28.35 13.34 7.46
N ASN A 83 -27.91 14.29 8.30
CA ASN A 83 -27.51 14.04 9.69
C ASN A 83 -28.69 14.29 10.63
#